data_AF-A0A830GGI3-F1
#
_entry.id   AF-A0A830GGI3-F1
#
_cell.length_a   1.000
_cell.length_b   1.000
_cell.length_c   1.000
_cell.angle_alpha   90.00
_cell.angle_beta   90.00
_cell.angle_gamma   90.00
#
_symmetry.space_group_name_H-M   'P 1'
#
loop_
_entity.id
_entity.type
_entity.pdbx_description
1 polymer ?
#
loop_
_entity_poly.entity_id
_entity_poly.type
_entity_poly.pdbx_seq_one_letter_code
_entity_poly.pdbx_strand_id
1 'polypeptide(L)'
;MSRSSDRGATEPLAALVAVFAVSTGLALYAGVLDGALVSATGDRNVAAPTADSVEQRLSTAGVVAPDRVADALAVIPTGYEGNVTVRAGQRWSVGPSPPVDTARARRTVSVRVAPAAVRRGTLRVSVW
;
A
#
# COMPACT_ATOMS: atom_id res chain seq x y z
N MET A 1 64.78 24.75 -19.75
CA MET A 1 63.48 24.06 -19.92
C MET A 1 62.90 23.84 -18.54
N SER A 2 61.96 24.67 -18.10
CA SER A 2 61.33 24.52 -16.77
C SER A 2 60.15 23.56 -16.92
N ARG A 3 60.26 22.36 -16.34
CA ARG A 3 59.12 21.44 -16.20
C ARG A 3 58.51 21.67 -14.83
N SER A 4 57.31 22.25 -14.85
CA SER A 4 56.47 22.52 -13.70
C SER A 4 56.05 21.21 -13.01
N SER A 5 56.60 20.95 -11.83
CA SER A 5 56.00 20.05 -10.83
C SER A 5 54.99 20.85 -10.02
N ASP A 6 53.67 20.71 -10.24
CA ASP A 6 52.66 20.97 -9.17
C ASP A 6 51.17 20.64 -9.45
N ARG A 7 50.84 19.56 -10.18
CA ARG A 7 49.42 19.14 -10.39
C ARG A 7 49.21 17.62 -10.36
N GLY A 8 49.91 16.93 -9.46
CA GLY A 8 49.95 15.45 -9.48
C GLY A 8 48.99 14.73 -8.54
N ALA A 9 48.69 15.29 -7.35
CA ALA A 9 48.11 14.50 -6.26
C ALA A 9 46.83 15.07 -5.62
N THR A 10 46.57 16.37 -5.76
CA THR A 10 45.35 16.98 -5.20
C THR A 10 44.13 16.72 -6.07
N GLU A 11 44.29 16.78 -7.40
CA GLU A 11 43.23 16.48 -8.38
C GLU A 11 42.67 15.05 -8.26
N PRO A 12 43.49 13.99 -8.17
CA PRO A 12 42.96 12.63 -8.00
C PRO A 12 42.34 12.38 -6.63
N LEU A 13 42.92 12.91 -5.53
CA LEU A 13 42.37 12.71 -4.19
C LEU A 13 41.05 13.46 -4.02
N ALA A 14 40.98 14.71 -4.49
CA ALA A 14 39.75 15.48 -4.48
C ALA A 14 38.64 14.79 -5.29
N ALA A 15 38.98 14.19 -6.44
CA ALA A 15 38.03 13.41 -7.22
C ALA A 15 37.51 12.19 -6.45
N LEU A 16 38.40 11.43 -5.77
CA LEU A 16 37.98 10.28 -4.96
C LEU A 16 37.09 10.68 -3.78
N VAL A 17 37.42 11.76 -3.08
CA VAL A 17 36.61 12.29 -1.99
C VAL A 17 35.24 12.75 -2.51
N ALA A 18 35.19 13.40 -3.67
CA ALA A 18 33.93 13.80 -4.29
C ALA A 18 33.07 12.59 -4.66
N VAL A 19 33.64 11.58 -5.31
CA VAL A 19 32.91 10.34 -5.64
C VAL A 19 32.42 9.66 -4.38
N PHE A 20 33.26 9.52 -3.35
CA PHE A 20 32.85 8.95 -2.07
C PHE A 20 31.67 9.73 -1.46
N ALA A 21 31.76 11.06 -1.38
CA ALA A 21 30.70 11.89 -0.84
C ALA A 21 29.38 11.75 -1.64
N VAL A 22 29.45 11.69 -2.97
CA VAL A 22 28.29 11.47 -3.84
C VAL A 22 27.70 10.08 -3.64
N SER A 23 28.53 9.04 -3.59
CA SER A 23 28.07 7.66 -3.36
C SER A 23 27.44 7.49 -1.98
N THR A 24 28.04 8.06 -0.94
CA THR A 24 27.47 8.06 0.42
C THR A 24 26.17 8.85 0.48
N GLY A 25 26.12 10.04 -0.14
CA GLY A 25 24.89 10.83 -0.24
C GLY A 25 23.76 10.05 -0.94
N LEU A 26 24.08 9.36 -2.04
CA LEU A 26 23.12 8.53 -2.76
C LEU A 26 22.69 7.31 -1.95
N ALA A 27 23.60 6.66 -1.22
CA ALA A 27 23.28 5.53 -0.35
C ALA A 27 22.41 5.94 0.84
N LEU A 28 22.68 7.08 1.46
CA LEU A 28 21.85 7.65 2.53
C LEU A 28 20.46 8.03 2.00
N TYR A 29 20.40 8.68 0.85
CA TYR A 29 19.14 9.01 0.20
C TYR A 29 18.33 7.73 -0.12
N ALA A 30 18.98 6.74 -0.71
CA ALA A 30 18.36 5.46 -1.02
C ALA A 30 17.86 4.77 0.25
N GLY A 31 18.61 4.77 1.35
CA GLY A 31 18.19 4.20 2.63
C GLY A 31 16.98 4.92 3.25
N VAL A 32 16.96 6.26 3.22
CA VAL A 32 15.79 7.04 3.67
C VAL A 32 14.58 6.77 2.78
N LEU A 33 14.78 6.72 1.47
CA LEU A 33 13.73 6.40 0.50
C LEU A 33 13.19 4.98 0.72
N ASP A 34 14.06 3.99 0.90
CA ASP A 34 13.68 2.59 1.12
C ASP A 34 12.94 2.42 2.45
N GLY A 35 13.38 3.09 3.53
CA GLY A 35 12.64 3.12 4.80
C GLY A 35 11.25 3.74 4.68
N ALA A 36 11.10 4.83 3.90
CA ALA A 36 9.81 5.44 3.62
C ALA A 36 8.91 4.52 2.75
N LEU A 37 9.49 3.85 1.75
CA LEU A 37 8.79 2.93 0.87
C LEU A 37 8.35 1.66 1.59
N VAL A 38 9.20 1.05 2.42
CA VAL A 38 8.85 -0.11 3.25
C VAL A 38 7.70 0.22 4.20
N SER A 39 7.76 1.36 4.88
CA SER A 39 6.67 1.84 5.74
C SER A 39 5.37 2.05 4.96
N ALA A 40 5.45 2.58 3.74
CA ALA A 40 4.28 2.79 2.89
C ALA A 40 3.77 1.52 2.18
N THR A 41 4.60 0.48 2.03
CA THR A 41 4.29 -0.71 1.21
C THR A 41 3.95 -1.92 2.08
N GLY A 42 4.52 -2.05 3.29
CA GLY A 42 4.15 -3.08 4.25
C GLY A 42 2.65 -3.08 4.54
N ASP A 43 2.08 -1.90 4.74
CA ASP A 43 0.64 -1.71 4.95
C ASP A 43 -0.24 -2.00 3.71
N ARG A 44 0.34 -1.96 2.51
CA ARG A 44 -0.38 -2.28 1.27
C ARG A 44 -0.26 -3.74 0.88
N ASN A 45 0.82 -4.41 1.29
CA ASN A 45 1.15 -5.77 0.87
C ASN A 45 0.13 -6.83 1.31
N VAL A 46 -0.51 -6.67 2.48
CA VAL A 46 -1.56 -7.61 2.94
C VAL A 46 -2.95 -7.09 2.58
N ALA A 47 -3.20 -5.79 2.78
CA ALA A 47 -4.53 -5.23 2.59
C ALA A 47 -5.05 -5.31 1.15
N ALA A 48 -4.18 -5.16 0.14
CA ALA A 48 -4.61 -5.23 -1.27
C ALA A 48 -5.00 -6.66 -1.69
N PRO A 49 -4.18 -7.71 -1.49
CA PRO A 49 -4.57 -9.09 -1.77
C PRO A 49 -5.80 -9.55 -0.98
N THR A 50 -5.92 -9.12 0.28
CA THR A 50 -7.12 -9.41 1.08
C THR A 50 -8.34 -8.68 0.52
N ALA A 51 -8.20 -7.43 0.06
CA ALA A 51 -9.31 -6.71 -0.57
C ALA A 51 -9.79 -7.38 -1.86
N ASP A 52 -8.88 -7.87 -2.70
CA ASP A 52 -9.23 -8.58 -3.92
C ASP A 52 -9.97 -9.89 -3.59
N SER A 53 -9.51 -10.62 -2.57
CA SER A 53 -10.15 -11.85 -2.08
C SER A 53 -11.55 -11.59 -1.49
N VAL A 54 -11.69 -10.51 -0.72
CA VAL A 54 -12.98 -10.05 -0.16
C VAL A 54 -13.93 -9.63 -1.28
N GLU A 55 -13.46 -8.85 -2.26
CA GLU A 55 -14.28 -8.45 -3.41
C GLU A 55 -14.77 -9.66 -4.19
N GLN A 56 -13.89 -10.63 -4.46
CA GLN A 56 -14.24 -11.86 -5.15
C GLN A 56 -15.28 -12.68 -4.37
N ARG A 57 -15.16 -12.75 -3.03
CA ARG A 57 -16.12 -13.46 -2.17
C ARG A 57 -17.49 -12.79 -2.10
N LEU A 58 -17.51 -11.45 -2.09
CA LEU A 58 -18.74 -10.66 -1.99
C LEU A 58 -19.43 -10.47 -3.33
N SER A 59 -18.69 -10.56 -4.43
CA SER A 59 -19.22 -10.35 -5.77
C SER A 59 -19.93 -11.58 -6.33
N THR A 60 -20.94 -11.34 -7.15
CA THR A 60 -21.52 -12.34 -8.04
C THR A 60 -21.69 -11.69 -9.39
N ALA A 61 -21.05 -12.29 -10.42
CA ALA A 61 -20.96 -11.71 -11.76
C ALA A 61 -20.45 -10.25 -11.76
N GLY A 62 -19.48 -9.93 -10.90
CA GLY A 62 -18.89 -8.58 -10.80
C GLY A 62 -19.71 -7.56 -10.00
N VAL A 63 -20.79 -7.98 -9.34
CA VAL A 63 -21.60 -7.11 -8.48
C VAL A 63 -21.53 -7.56 -7.03
N VAL A 64 -21.08 -6.69 -6.14
CA VAL A 64 -21.02 -6.90 -4.69
C VAL A 64 -22.43 -6.99 -4.11
N ALA A 65 -22.71 -8.10 -3.42
CA ALA A 65 -23.96 -8.31 -2.69
C ALA A 65 -23.79 -7.89 -1.21
N PRO A 66 -24.51 -6.87 -0.73
CA PRO A 66 -24.36 -6.39 0.65
C PRO A 66 -24.76 -7.43 1.69
N ASP A 67 -25.70 -8.32 1.37
CA ASP A 67 -26.16 -9.39 2.27
C ASP A 67 -25.05 -10.38 2.63
N ARG A 68 -24.01 -10.48 1.80
CA ARG A 68 -22.84 -11.34 2.03
C ARG A 68 -21.70 -10.67 2.76
N VAL A 69 -21.83 -9.38 3.13
CA VAL A 69 -20.76 -8.65 3.84
C VAL A 69 -20.38 -9.34 5.14
N ALA A 70 -21.32 -10.03 5.81
CA ALA A 70 -21.03 -10.84 6.98
C ALA A 70 -20.01 -11.97 6.72
N ASP A 71 -19.99 -12.54 5.51
CA ASP A 71 -19.08 -13.62 5.12
C ASP A 71 -17.66 -13.12 4.79
N ALA A 72 -17.46 -11.80 4.69
CA ALA A 72 -16.19 -11.21 4.26
C ALA A 72 -15.04 -11.54 5.21
N LEU A 73 -15.34 -11.68 6.51
CA LEU A 73 -14.33 -11.99 7.54
C LEU A 73 -13.72 -13.38 7.37
N ALA A 74 -14.42 -14.33 6.73
CA ALA A 74 -13.92 -15.69 6.54
C ALA A 74 -12.70 -15.77 5.59
N VAL A 75 -12.41 -14.70 4.86
CA VAL A 75 -11.31 -14.61 3.88
C VAL A 75 -10.15 -13.75 4.41
N ILE A 76 -10.28 -13.21 5.63
CA ILE A 76 -9.19 -12.51 6.31
C ILE A 76 -8.12 -13.54 6.69
N PRO A 77 -6.82 -13.27 6.43
CA PRO A 77 -5.75 -14.18 6.81
C PRO A 77 -5.76 -14.51 8.31
N THR A 78 -5.45 -15.76 8.66
CA THR A 78 -5.34 -16.19 10.05
C THR A 78 -4.26 -15.41 10.79
N GLY A 79 -4.56 -14.95 12.01
CA GLY A 79 -3.64 -14.15 12.82
C GLY A 79 -3.74 -12.64 12.59
N TYR A 80 -4.65 -12.21 11.70
CA TYR A 80 -4.96 -10.79 11.47
C TYR A 80 -6.39 -10.47 11.91
N GLU A 81 -6.60 -9.24 12.35
CA GLU A 81 -7.93 -8.65 12.49
C GLU A 81 -8.31 -7.91 11.21
N GLY A 82 -9.59 -7.97 10.84
CA GLY A 82 -10.09 -7.41 9.60
C GLY A 82 -11.33 -6.56 9.82
N ASN A 83 -11.39 -5.42 9.12
CA ASN A 83 -12.61 -4.63 8.95
C ASN A 83 -12.93 -4.46 7.47
N VAL A 84 -14.12 -4.89 7.09
CA VAL A 84 -14.63 -4.71 5.73
C VAL A 84 -15.81 -3.76 5.78
N THR A 85 -15.76 -2.69 4.98
CA THR A 85 -16.82 -1.70 4.87
C THR A 85 -17.18 -1.47 3.40
N VAL A 86 -18.43 -1.70 3.03
CA VAL A 86 -19.00 -1.36 1.73
C VAL A 86 -19.90 -0.13 1.86
N ARG A 87 -19.81 0.81 0.93
CA ARG A 87 -20.68 2.00 0.88
C ARG A 87 -21.24 2.21 -0.51
N ALA A 88 -22.56 2.31 -0.63
CA ALA A 88 -23.28 2.66 -1.85
C ALA A 88 -24.60 3.37 -1.51
N GLY A 89 -24.54 4.63 -1.06
CA GLY A 89 -25.68 5.35 -0.48
C GLY A 89 -26.03 4.88 0.94
N GLN A 90 -25.97 3.58 1.20
CA GLN A 90 -26.00 2.95 2.52
C GLN A 90 -24.62 2.38 2.87
N ARG A 91 -24.34 2.18 4.16
CA ARG A 91 -23.10 1.59 4.67
C ARG A 91 -23.38 0.21 5.25
N TRP A 92 -22.61 -0.78 4.82
CA TRP A 92 -22.53 -2.11 5.43
C TRP A 92 -21.11 -2.32 5.93
N SER A 93 -20.94 -2.81 7.15
CA SER A 93 -19.62 -3.07 7.69
C SER A 93 -19.62 -4.28 8.61
N VAL A 94 -18.51 -5.01 8.61
CA VAL A 94 -18.27 -6.16 9.48
C VAL A 94 -16.85 -6.08 10.06
N GLY A 95 -16.68 -6.59 11.27
CA GLY A 95 -15.41 -6.61 12.00
C GLY A 95 -15.22 -5.43 12.96
N PRO A 96 -14.20 -5.52 13.84
CA PRO A 96 -13.88 -4.48 14.82
C PRO A 96 -13.50 -3.16 14.16
N SER A 97 -13.60 -2.05 14.89
CA SER A 97 -13.17 -0.74 14.38
C SER A 97 -11.65 -0.74 14.22
N PRO A 98 -11.12 -0.44 13.03
CA PRO A 98 -9.68 -0.46 12.80
C PRO A 98 -8.99 0.64 13.62
N PRO A 99 -7.81 0.36 14.19
CA PRO A 99 -6.88 1.37 14.68
C PRO A 99 -6.60 2.49 13.65
N VAL A 100 -6.11 3.63 14.15
CA VAL A 100 -5.86 4.81 13.31
C VAL A 100 -4.78 4.58 12.26
N ASP A 101 -3.84 3.67 12.50
CA ASP A 101 -2.69 3.38 11.63
C ASP A 101 -2.76 1.98 10.97
N THR A 102 -3.98 1.49 10.73
CA THR A 102 -4.18 0.21 10.07
C THR A 102 -3.96 0.27 8.56
N ALA A 103 -3.32 -0.76 8.03
CA ALA A 103 -3.21 -1.11 6.62
C ALA A 103 -4.57 -1.19 5.92
N ARG A 104 -4.77 -0.35 4.88
CA ARG A 104 -6.09 -0.12 4.28
C ARG A 104 -6.06 -0.09 2.76
N ALA A 105 -6.93 -0.89 2.15
CA ALA A 105 -7.21 -0.89 0.73
C ALA A 105 -8.61 -0.31 0.44
N ARG A 106 -8.72 0.44 -0.67
CA ARG A 106 -9.98 1.01 -1.14
C ARG A 106 -10.16 0.70 -2.63
N ARG A 107 -11.36 0.26 -3.00
CA ARG A 107 -11.74 -0.06 -4.39
C ARG A 107 -13.09 0.55 -4.73
N THR A 108 -13.24 0.92 -5.99
CA THR A 108 -14.55 1.26 -6.55
C THR A 108 -15.20 -0.03 -7.00
N VAL A 109 -16.42 -0.30 -6.54
CA VAL A 109 -17.14 -1.54 -6.85
C VAL A 109 -18.58 -1.24 -7.26
N SER A 110 -19.17 -2.15 -8.03
CA SER A 110 -20.61 -2.12 -8.31
C SER A 110 -21.34 -2.86 -7.19
N VAL A 111 -22.24 -2.19 -6.49
CA VAL A 111 -22.98 -2.74 -5.34
C VAL A 111 -24.45 -2.89 -5.69
N ARG A 112 -25.01 -4.06 -5.42
CA ARG A 112 -26.45 -4.29 -5.52
C ARG A 112 -27.15 -3.63 -4.33
N VAL A 113 -27.98 -2.62 -4.57
CA VAL A 113 -28.70 -1.90 -3.50
C VAL A 113 -30.16 -2.31 -3.38
N ALA A 114 -30.73 -2.93 -4.42
CA ALA A 114 -32.06 -3.54 -4.42
C ALA A 114 -32.12 -4.65 -5.49
N PRO A 115 -33.18 -5.48 -5.53
CA PRO A 115 -33.42 -6.39 -6.64
C PRO A 115 -33.43 -5.60 -7.96
N ALA A 116 -32.54 -5.96 -8.89
CA ALA A 116 -32.30 -5.28 -10.17
C ALA A 116 -31.74 -3.83 -10.12
N ALA A 117 -31.35 -3.32 -8.95
CA ALA A 117 -30.72 -2.00 -8.83
C ALA A 117 -29.24 -2.11 -8.41
N VAL A 118 -28.35 -1.62 -9.28
CA VAL A 118 -26.90 -1.58 -9.03
C VAL A 118 -26.44 -0.13 -8.99
N ARG A 119 -25.61 0.21 -8.00
CA ARG A 119 -24.98 1.53 -7.88
C ARG A 119 -23.48 1.40 -7.71
N ARG A 120 -22.76 2.38 -8.22
CA ARG A 120 -21.33 2.54 -7.91
C ARG A 120 -21.17 2.83 -6.42
N GLY A 121 -20.27 2.09 -5.79
CA GLY A 121 -19.94 2.20 -4.38
C GLY A 121 -18.43 2.08 -4.14
N THR A 122 -18.06 2.08 -2.87
CA THR A 122 -16.68 1.91 -2.42
C THR A 122 -16.59 0.74 -1.45
N LEU A 123 -15.67 -0.18 -1.73
CA LEU A 123 -15.23 -1.22 -0.81
C LEU A 123 -13.96 -0.72 -0.10
N ARG A 124 -13.96 -0.75 1.23
CA ARG A 124 -12.79 -0.50 2.06
C ARG A 124 -12.50 -1.75 2.87
N VAL A 125 -11.27 -2.22 2.81
CA VAL A 125 -10.77 -3.33 3.62
C VAL A 125 -9.61 -2.83 4.45
N SER A 126 -9.63 -3.13 5.74
CA SER A 126 -8.59 -2.79 6.71
C SER A 126 -8.13 -4.09 7.35
N VAL A 127 -6.83 -4.33 7.43
CA VAL A 127 -6.26 -5.57 8.00
C VAL A 127 -5.10 -5.18 8.90
N TRP A 128 -4.95 -5.77 10.09
CA TRP A 128 -3.86 -5.48 11.03
C TRP A 128 -3.52 -6.69 11.88
#